data_AF-A0A197K5S4-F1
#
_entry.id   AF-A0A197K5S4-F1
#
_cell.length_a   1.000
_cell.length_b   1.000
_cell.length_c   1.000
_cell.angle_alpha   90.00
_cell.angle_beta   90.00
_cell.angle_gamma   90.00
#
_symmetry.space_group_name_H-M   'P 1'
#
loop_
_entity.id
_entity.type
_entity.pdbx_description
1 polymer ?
#
loop_
_entity_poly.entity_id
_entity_poly.type
_entity_poly.pdbx_seq_one_letter_code
_entity_poly.pdbx_strand_id
1 'polypeptide(L)'
;MTLFCLALVQNAVDARPPHHHRPHRPHHHHRGSNRIVAVGDLHSDYNNTLTVLQMAKIIDRRGNWIAGRDTFIQTGDNVDRGNGTIAIYQLLQKLRKQAKRAGGEVVNLLGNHEVMNLQGDLRYVTEDEIATFGGSEARKAAWDMQTGWLGSFVYNSFNISHIQNGHTMFSHADMSIEWATKGVDQMNVMAHQALGEKLFKEPIFKTYGPVWNRDLAKQTAGEKETCEIIENIKKILGVNRMVSGHTAQSKSGKVLSLCNGGYIGIDVGITAYYGKLLFPFATKKKVPHSLEAK
;
A
#
# COMPACT_ATOMS: atom_id res chain seq x y z
N MET A 1 4.95 18.10 -18.44
CA MET A 1 5.64 16.80 -18.32
C MET A 1 5.53 16.39 -16.86
N THR A 2 4.44 15.73 -16.49
CA THR A 2 4.04 15.54 -15.08
C THR A 2 3.85 14.04 -14.85
N LEU A 3 4.84 13.39 -14.24
CA LEU A 3 4.75 12.00 -13.78
C LEU A 3 3.90 11.97 -12.51
N PHE A 4 2.67 11.49 -12.59
CA PHE A 4 1.85 11.20 -11.41
C PHE A 4 2.05 9.73 -10.99
N CYS A 5 2.90 9.49 -10.00
CA CYS A 5 2.97 8.23 -9.23
C CYS A 5 1.88 8.19 -8.13
N LEU A 6 0.68 8.64 -8.45
CA LEU A 6 -0.45 8.66 -7.52
C LEU A 6 -1.70 8.16 -8.24
N ALA A 7 -2.25 7.03 -7.79
CA ALA A 7 -3.63 6.71 -8.08
C ALA A 7 -4.52 7.61 -7.20
N LEU A 8 -4.89 8.78 -7.72
CA LEU A 8 -6.00 9.56 -7.20
C LEU A 8 -7.30 8.87 -7.60
N VAL A 9 -7.89 8.11 -6.68
CA VAL A 9 -9.25 7.59 -6.88
C VAL A 9 -10.21 8.71 -6.50
N GLN A 10 -10.63 9.50 -7.50
CA GLN A 10 -11.71 10.47 -7.35
C GLN A 10 -13.06 9.78 -7.60
N ASN A 11 -14.05 10.08 -6.75
CA ASN A 11 -15.43 9.66 -6.94
C ASN A 11 -15.99 10.29 -8.22
N ALA A 12 -16.43 9.47 -9.18
CA ALA A 12 -17.26 9.94 -10.28
C ALA A 12 -18.69 10.12 -9.73
N VAL A 13 -19.18 11.35 -9.69
CA VAL A 13 -20.60 11.66 -9.55
C VAL A 13 -20.97 12.59 -10.72
N ASP A 14 -21.97 12.13 -11.48
CA ASP A 14 -22.58 12.62 -12.73
C ASP A 14 -22.32 14.04 -13.25
N ALA A 15 -22.17 14.09 -14.58
CA ALA A 15 -22.06 15.29 -15.41
C ALA A 15 -23.39 16.07 -15.53
N ARG A 16 -23.32 17.41 -15.52
CA ARG A 16 -24.36 18.30 -16.07
C ARG A 16 -23.73 19.41 -16.93
N PRO A 17 -24.44 19.91 -17.97
CA PRO A 17 -23.89 20.77 -19.02
C PRO A 17 -23.81 22.26 -18.61
N PRO A 18 -23.12 23.12 -19.38
CA PRO A 18 -22.68 24.44 -18.92
C PRO A 18 -23.64 25.57 -19.31
N HIS A 19 -23.83 26.55 -18.41
CA HIS A 19 -24.29 27.90 -18.78
C HIS A 19 -23.56 29.01 -18.00
N HIS A 20 -22.97 29.91 -18.79
CA HIS A 20 -22.59 31.34 -18.65
C HIS A 20 -22.05 32.00 -17.34
N HIS A 21 -20.85 32.62 -17.50
CA HIS A 21 -20.24 33.85 -16.93
C HIS A 21 -21.09 34.78 -16.01
N ARG A 22 -20.68 35.38 -14.86
CA ARG A 22 -19.46 36.06 -14.29
C ARG A 22 -19.72 36.29 -12.75
N PRO A 23 -18.90 37.02 -11.92
CA PRO A 23 -17.47 37.01 -11.65
C PRO A 23 -17.12 36.80 -10.14
N HIS A 24 -15.81 36.61 -9.85
CA HIS A 24 -15.08 36.57 -8.56
C HIS A 24 -15.86 36.38 -7.23
N ARG A 25 -15.69 35.17 -6.64
CA ARG A 25 -15.96 34.84 -5.24
C ARG A 25 -14.78 34.07 -4.63
N PRO A 26 -14.56 34.17 -3.31
CA PRO A 26 -13.37 33.68 -2.61
C PRO A 26 -13.25 32.16 -2.74
N HIS A 27 -12.01 31.65 -2.65
CA HIS A 27 -11.65 30.24 -2.74
C HIS A 27 -12.70 29.33 -2.07
N HIS A 28 -13.58 28.75 -2.88
CA HIS A 28 -14.51 27.73 -2.45
C HIS A 28 -13.68 26.50 -2.05
N HIS A 29 -13.54 26.29 -0.74
CA HIS A 29 -13.33 24.95 -0.22
C HIS A 29 -14.45 24.08 -0.78
N HIS A 30 -14.12 23.12 -1.63
CA HIS A 30 -15.03 22.05 -2.00
C HIS A 30 -15.45 21.32 -0.71
N ARG A 31 -16.60 21.72 -0.14
CA ARG A 31 -17.43 20.83 0.66
C ARG A 31 -17.99 19.81 -0.34
N GLY A 32 -17.53 18.57 -0.33
CA GLY A 32 -18.08 17.58 -1.27
C GLY A 32 -17.64 16.13 -1.16
N SER A 33 -16.34 15.83 -1.10
CA SER A 33 -15.90 14.43 -0.96
C SER A 33 -14.52 14.33 -0.31
N ASN A 34 -14.37 13.37 0.60
CA ASN A 34 -13.09 13.00 1.17
C ASN A 34 -12.32 12.22 0.08
N ARG A 35 -11.07 12.59 -0.18
CA ARG A 35 -10.26 11.90 -1.20
C ARG A 35 -9.73 10.57 -0.64
N ILE A 36 -9.66 9.56 -1.50
CA ILE A 36 -8.96 8.31 -1.20
C ILE A 36 -7.61 8.34 -1.93
N VAL A 37 -6.53 8.09 -1.18
CA VAL A 37 -5.18 7.99 -1.71
C VAL A 37 -4.64 6.62 -1.37
N ALA A 38 -4.23 5.84 -2.37
CA ALA A 38 -3.60 4.55 -2.16
C ALA A 38 -2.12 4.59 -2.56
N VAL A 39 -1.26 3.98 -1.75
CA VAL A 39 0.16 3.76 -2.04
C VAL A 39 0.49 2.29 -1.83
N GLY A 40 1.20 1.73 -2.81
CA GLY A 40 1.65 0.34 -2.79
C GLY A 40 2.88 0.10 -1.93
N ASP A 41 3.67 -0.85 -2.39
CA ASP A 41 4.79 -1.50 -1.73
C ASP A 41 5.91 -0.50 -1.40
N LEU A 42 6.27 -0.41 -0.12
CA LEU A 42 7.27 0.53 0.40
C LEU A 42 8.60 -0.13 0.74
N HIS A 43 8.62 -1.45 0.98
CA HIS A 43 9.78 -2.29 1.27
C HIS A 43 10.92 -1.58 2.01
N SER A 44 10.60 -1.07 3.20
CA SER A 44 11.58 -0.47 4.11
C SER A 44 12.37 0.72 3.52
N ASP A 45 11.88 1.35 2.44
CA ASP A 45 12.47 2.54 1.82
C ASP A 45 11.83 3.81 2.41
N TYR A 46 12.32 4.20 3.59
CA TYR A 46 11.75 5.31 4.35
C TYR A 46 11.85 6.66 3.61
N ASN A 47 12.93 6.90 2.86
CA ASN A 47 13.11 8.15 2.13
C ASN A 47 12.10 8.29 0.98
N ASN A 48 11.88 7.23 0.21
CA ASN A 48 10.86 7.24 -0.83
C ASN A 48 9.45 7.24 -0.25
N THR A 49 9.23 6.62 0.91
CA THR A 49 7.98 6.72 1.67
C THR A 49 7.66 8.19 2.01
N LEU A 50 8.61 8.93 2.58
CA LEU A 50 8.40 10.36 2.87
C LEU A 50 8.12 11.15 1.59
N THR A 51 8.87 10.88 0.52
CA THR A 51 8.72 11.58 -0.76
C THR A 51 7.33 11.36 -1.36
N VAL A 52 6.88 10.10 -1.49
CA VAL A 52 5.59 9.79 -2.09
C VAL A 52 4.43 10.32 -1.27
N LEU A 53 4.49 10.23 0.07
CA LEU A 53 3.44 10.75 0.95
C LEU A 53 3.38 12.29 0.94
N GLN A 54 4.51 12.98 0.78
CA GLN A 54 4.53 14.44 0.60
C GLN A 54 3.96 14.85 -0.76
N MET A 55 4.37 14.17 -1.85
CA MET A 55 3.81 14.38 -3.18
C MET A 55 2.29 14.14 -3.20
N ALA A 56 1.84 13.14 -2.45
CA ALA A 56 0.45 12.79 -2.26
C ALA A 56 -0.33 13.77 -1.39
N LYS A 57 0.33 14.75 -0.76
CA LYS A 57 -0.24 15.64 0.26
C LYS A 57 -0.90 14.87 1.41
N ILE A 58 -0.32 13.73 1.79
CA ILE A 58 -0.69 12.98 3.01
C ILE A 58 0.04 13.56 4.21
N ILE A 59 1.33 13.88 4.04
CA ILE A 59 2.17 14.42 5.11
C ILE A 59 2.83 15.76 4.74
N ASP A 60 3.15 16.56 5.76
CA ASP A 60 4.05 17.70 5.64
C ASP A 60 5.53 17.29 5.61
N ARG A 61 6.44 18.28 5.54
CA ARG A 61 7.89 18.07 5.58
C ARG A 61 8.41 17.46 6.90
N ARG A 62 7.61 17.49 7.97
CA ARG A 62 7.91 16.94 9.29
C ARG A 62 7.23 15.57 9.52
N GLY A 63 6.62 15.00 8.48
CA GLY A 63 5.90 13.73 8.55
C GLY A 63 4.63 13.79 9.39
N ASN A 64 3.95 14.93 9.45
CA ASN A 64 2.64 15.06 10.09
C ASN A 64 1.51 15.00 9.07
N TRP A 65 0.41 14.36 9.44
CA TRP A 65 -0.81 14.32 8.64
C TRP A 65 -1.33 15.71 8.29
N ILE A 66 -1.58 15.95 6.99
CA ILE A 66 -2.15 17.20 6.47
C ILE A 66 -3.36 16.96 5.54
N ALA A 67 -3.80 15.71 5.37
CA ALA A 67 -4.86 15.36 4.43
C ALA A 67 -6.28 15.57 4.99
N GLY A 68 -6.43 16.23 6.14
CA GLY A 68 -7.74 16.53 6.73
C GLY A 68 -8.56 15.26 6.96
N ARG A 69 -9.71 15.17 6.26
CA ARG A 69 -10.65 14.04 6.34
C ARG A 69 -10.44 12.98 5.25
N ASP A 70 -9.37 13.06 4.48
CA ASP A 70 -9.05 12.07 3.44
C ASP A 70 -8.78 10.69 4.07
N THR A 71 -8.91 9.65 3.25
CA THR A 71 -8.50 8.29 3.59
C THR A 71 -7.20 7.96 2.87
N PHE A 72 -6.18 7.56 3.63
CA PHE A 72 -4.94 7.00 3.11
C PHE A 72 -4.96 5.47 3.24
N ILE A 73 -4.74 4.76 2.15
CA ILE A 73 -4.68 3.30 2.10
C ILE A 73 -3.25 2.89 1.72
N GLN A 74 -2.62 2.09 2.57
CA GLN A 74 -1.34 1.45 2.30
C GLN A 74 -1.61 -0.05 2.08
N THR A 75 -1.25 -0.59 0.91
CA THR A 75 -1.66 -1.93 0.49
C THR A 75 -0.63 -3.03 0.80
N GLY A 76 0.07 -2.98 1.94
CA GLY A 76 1.02 -4.02 2.35
C GLY A 76 2.43 -3.88 1.80
N ASP A 77 3.32 -4.78 2.23
CA ASP A 77 4.75 -4.80 1.90
C ASP A 77 5.46 -3.50 2.30
N ASN A 78 5.30 -3.13 3.58
CA ASN A 78 6.04 -2.02 4.20
C ASN A 78 7.45 -2.43 4.64
N VAL A 79 7.68 -3.74 4.79
CA VAL A 79 8.89 -4.37 5.32
C VAL A 79 9.72 -5.04 4.22
N ASP A 80 10.95 -5.43 4.59
CA ASP A 80 11.97 -6.16 3.82
C ASP A 80 12.61 -5.34 2.70
N ARG A 81 13.67 -5.89 2.07
CA ARG A 81 14.54 -5.28 1.04
C ARG A 81 15.37 -4.09 1.51
N GLY A 82 14.76 -3.08 2.13
CA GLY A 82 15.42 -1.92 2.72
C GLY A 82 15.68 -2.10 4.23
N ASN A 83 16.11 -1.02 4.90
CA ASN A 83 16.44 -1.00 6.33
C ASN A 83 15.64 0.03 7.16
N GLY A 84 14.54 0.55 6.62
CA GLY A 84 13.71 1.59 7.22
C GLY A 84 12.44 1.11 7.92
N THR A 85 12.29 -0.20 8.21
CA THR A 85 11.04 -0.76 8.75
C THR A 85 10.57 -0.05 10.01
N ILE A 86 11.46 0.10 11.00
CA ILE A 86 11.12 0.74 12.27
C ILE A 86 10.56 2.15 12.02
N ALA A 87 11.22 2.94 11.18
CA ALA A 87 10.81 4.31 10.87
C ALA A 87 9.47 4.36 10.11
N ILE A 88 9.25 3.48 9.14
CA ILE A 88 7.98 3.40 8.40
C ILE A 88 6.83 3.03 9.34
N TYR A 89 6.99 1.98 10.16
CA TYR A 89 5.92 1.54 11.05
C TYR A 89 5.61 2.54 12.17
N GLN A 90 6.63 3.25 12.69
CA GLN A 90 6.41 4.38 13.60
C GLN A 90 5.66 5.54 12.91
N LEU A 91 6.00 5.85 11.66
CA LEU A 91 5.27 6.84 10.85
C LEU A 91 3.81 6.41 10.64
N LEU A 92 3.54 5.17 10.24
CA LEU A 92 2.17 4.67 10.04
C LEU A 92 1.34 4.75 11.33
N GLN A 93 1.90 4.33 12.47
CA GLN A 93 1.23 4.47 13.77
C GLN A 93 0.94 5.93 14.13
N LYS A 94 1.89 6.83 13.88
CA LYS A 94 1.72 8.28 14.08
C LYS A 94 0.61 8.82 13.18
N LEU A 95 0.58 8.46 11.90
CA LEU A 95 -0.41 8.92 10.94
C LEU A 95 -1.81 8.41 11.26
N ARG A 96 -1.97 7.15 11.68
CA ARG A 96 -3.26 6.62 12.16
C ARG A 96 -3.85 7.48 13.28
N LYS A 97 -3.03 7.86 14.26
CA LYS A 97 -3.43 8.73 15.38
C LYS A 97 -3.80 10.14 14.91
N GLN A 98 -3.00 10.74 14.04
CA GLN A 98 -3.23 12.10 13.56
C GLN A 98 -4.43 12.20 12.60
N ALA A 99 -4.58 11.25 11.67
CA ALA A 99 -5.71 11.18 10.76
C ALA A 99 -7.03 11.07 11.53
N LYS A 100 -7.12 10.15 12.50
CA LYS A 100 -8.31 10.00 13.35
C LYS A 100 -8.70 11.32 14.05
N ARG A 101 -7.71 12.06 14.58
CA ARG A 101 -7.95 13.38 15.22
C ARG A 101 -8.44 14.43 14.24
N ALA A 102 -8.04 14.36 12.98
CA ALA A 102 -8.46 15.26 11.91
C ALA A 102 -9.77 14.83 11.21
N GLY A 103 -10.38 13.72 11.64
CA GLY A 103 -11.55 13.13 10.99
C GLY A 103 -11.25 12.42 9.66
N GLY A 104 -9.98 12.10 9.41
CA GLY A 104 -9.53 11.26 8.30
C GLY A 104 -9.20 9.85 8.77
N GLU A 105 -8.66 9.04 7.85
CA GLU A 105 -8.44 7.62 8.08
C GLU A 105 -7.12 7.15 7.47
N VAL A 106 -6.47 6.19 8.14
CA VAL A 106 -5.36 5.43 7.58
C VAL A 106 -5.73 3.96 7.66
N VAL A 107 -5.79 3.30 6.51
CA VAL A 107 -6.00 1.86 6.37
C VAL A 107 -4.67 1.24 5.96
N ASN A 108 -4.24 0.21 6.67
CA ASN A 108 -3.03 -0.54 6.35
C ASN A 108 -3.45 -1.99 6.10
N LEU A 109 -3.00 -2.56 4.99
CA LEU A 109 -3.28 -3.95 4.64
C LEU A 109 -2.04 -4.81 4.83
N LEU A 110 -2.26 -6.10 5.08
CA LEU A 110 -1.20 -7.10 5.11
C LEU A 110 -0.72 -7.38 3.70
N GLY A 111 0.59 -7.28 3.47
CA GLY A 111 1.26 -7.87 2.33
C GLY A 111 1.86 -9.23 2.65
N ASN A 112 2.43 -9.89 1.64
CA ASN A 112 3.09 -11.17 1.90
C ASN A 112 4.33 -11.01 2.77
N HIS A 113 5.03 -9.87 2.69
CA HIS A 113 6.21 -9.64 3.50
C HIS A 113 5.87 -9.45 4.98
N GLU A 114 4.72 -8.86 5.31
CA GLU A 114 4.23 -8.86 6.70
C GLU A 114 3.95 -10.29 7.19
N VAL A 115 3.25 -11.10 6.39
CA VAL A 115 2.95 -12.50 6.76
C VAL A 115 4.24 -13.32 6.93
N MET A 116 5.22 -13.16 6.04
CA MET A 116 6.53 -13.80 6.14
C MET A 116 7.26 -13.42 7.43
N ASN A 117 7.24 -12.13 7.78
CA ASN A 117 7.89 -11.66 9.01
C ASN A 117 7.21 -12.18 10.28
N LEU A 118 5.87 -12.24 10.31
CA LEU A 118 5.11 -12.86 11.41
C LEU A 118 5.38 -14.37 11.53
N GLN A 119 5.65 -15.04 10.40
CA GLN A 119 6.05 -16.46 10.35
C GLN A 119 7.50 -16.69 10.82
N GLY A 120 8.34 -15.64 10.81
CA GLY A 120 9.80 -15.78 11.00
C GLY A 120 10.55 -16.20 9.73
N ASP A 121 9.93 -16.04 8.56
CA ASP A 121 10.59 -16.21 7.27
C ASP A 121 11.32 -14.92 6.87
N LEU A 122 12.64 -14.92 7.07
CA LEU A 122 13.49 -13.74 6.93
C LEU A 122 14.27 -13.70 5.61
N ARG A 123 13.86 -14.48 4.59
CA ARG A 123 14.60 -14.60 3.31
C ARG A 123 14.85 -13.28 2.58
N TYR A 124 14.06 -12.24 2.84
CA TYR A 124 14.18 -10.92 2.20
C TYR A 124 14.64 -9.81 3.14
N VAL A 125 15.02 -10.16 4.37
CA VAL A 125 15.56 -9.23 5.36
C VAL A 125 17.07 -9.08 5.12
N THR A 126 17.57 -7.85 5.06
CA THR A 126 19.01 -7.59 4.91
C THR A 126 19.73 -7.59 6.26
N GLU A 127 21.05 -7.77 6.27
CA GLU A 127 21.85 -7.67 7.49
C GLU A 127 21.78 -6.28 8.12
N ASP A 128 21.81 -5.22 7.30
CA ASP A 128 21.62 -3.84 7.74
C ASP A 128 20.29 -3.66 8.46
N GLU A 129 19.22 -4.28 7.94
CA GLU A 129 17.90 -4.25 8.56
C GLU A 129 17.89 -5.01 9.89
N ILE A 130 18.57 -6.15 10.00
CA ILE A 130 18.73 -6.86 11.28
C ILE A 130 19.45 -5.97 12.30
N ALA A 131 20.47 -5.24 11.88
CA ALA A 131 21.23 -4.33 12.73
C ALA A 131 20.37 -3.18 13.28
N THR A 132 19.36 -2.69 12.53
CA THR A 132 18.48 -1.61 13.02
C THR A 132 17.64 -2.03 14.24
N PHE A 133 17.35 -3.32 14.40
CA PHE A 133 16.68 -3.88 15.58
C PHE A 133 17.65 -4.20 16.73
N GLY A 134 18.97 -4.09 16.52
CA GLY A 134 19.97 -4.54 17.48
C GLY A 134 20.30 -6.03 17.40
N GLY A 135 19.99 -6.69 16.27
CA GLY A 135 20.30 -8.10 16.02
C GLY A 135 19.06 -8.98 15.85
N SER A 136 19.29 -10.23 15.45
CA SER A 136 18.23 -11.18 15.05
C SER A 136 17.24 -11.49 16.17
N GLU A 137 17.71 -11.66 17.40
CA GLU A 137 16.84 -11.95 18.55
C GLU A 137 15.92 -10.77 18.89
N ALA A 138 16.46 -9.55 18.88
CA ALA A 138 15.67 -8.35 19.11
C ALA A 138 14.63 -8.12 17.99
N ARG A 139 15.00 -8.42 16.74
CA ARG A 139 14.06 -8.39 15.61
C ARG A 139 12.94 -9.41 15.76
N LYS A 140 13.28 -10.64 16.11
CA LYS A 140 12.30 -11.72 16.37
C LYS A 140 11.35 -11.33 17.49
N ALA A 141 11.87 -10.77 18.59
CA ALA A 141 11.05 -10.27 19.70
C ALA A 141 10.13 -9.11 19.27
N ALA A 142 10.60 -8.19 18.43
CA ALA A 142 9.76 -7.10 17.92
C ALA A 142 8.59 -7.57 17.05
N TRP A 143 8.78 -8.65 16.29
CA TRP A 143 7.78 -9.24 15.39
C TRP A 143 6.87 -10.28 16.03
N ASP A 144 7.07 -10.63 17.30
CA ASP A 144 6.15 -11.48 18.04
C ASP A 144 4.75 -10.84 18.10
N MET A 145 3.70 -11.61 17.77
CA MET A 145 2.34 -11.09 17.66
C MET A 145 1.71 -10.72 19.01
N GLN A 146 2.18 -11.33 20.08
CA GLN A 146 1.60 -11.18 21.42
C GLN A 146 2.35 -10.13 22.24
N THR A 147 3.67 -10.13 22.14
CA THR A 147 4.56 -9.35 23.01
C THR A 147 5.37 -8.29 22.26
N GLY A 148 5.56 -8.46 20.95
CA GLY A 148 6.33 -7.56 20.11
C GLY A 148 5.53 -6.33 19.71
N TRP A 149 6.14 -5.14 19.81
CA TRP A 149 5.45 -3.89 19.46
C TRP A 149 5.03 -3.83 17.98
N LEU A 150 5.82 -4.45 17.09
CA LEU A 150 5.58 -4.43 15.65
C LEU A 150 4.65 -5.57 15.24
N GLY A 151 4.93 -6.79 15.69
CA GLY A 151 4.07 -7.95 15.45
C GLY A 151 2.65 -7.73 15.96
N SER A 152 2.50 -7.25 17.20
CA SER A 152 1.20 -6.91 17.78
C SER A 152 0.50 -5.78 17.02
N PHE A 153 1.22 -4.75 16.57
CA PHE A 153 0.60 -3.68 15.78
C PHE A 153 0.07 -4.19 14.44
N VAL A 154 0.88 -4.96 13.71
CA VAL A 154 0.49 -5.56 12.42
C VAL A 154 -0.70 -6.49 12.61
N TYR A 155 -0.60 -7.46 13.52
CA TYR A 155 -1.66 -8.44 13.79
C TYR A 155 -2.99 -7.77 14.18
N ASN A 156 -2.97 -6.77 15.06
CA ASN A 156 -4.21 -6.18 15.57
C ASN A 156 -4.82 -5.08 14.68
N SER A 157 -4.06 -4.53 13.72
CA SER A 157 -4.49 -3.33 12.99
C SER A 157 -4.62 -3.50 11.48
N PHE A 158 -4.12 -4.60 10.92
CA PHE A 158 -4.04 -4.79 9.47
C PHE A 158 -4.99 -5.91 9.04
N ASN A 159 -5.72 -5.67 7.95
CA ASN A 159 -6.56 -6.67 7.30
C ASN A 159 -5.92 -7.11 5.99
N ILE A 160 -6.30 -8.26 5.43
CA ILE A 160 -5.79 -8.69 4.12
C ILE A 160 -6.51 -8.00 2.95
N SER A 161 -7.71 -7.47 3.19
CA SER A 161 -8.49 -6.73 2.20
C SER A 161 -9.43 -5.72 2.85
N HIS A 162 -9.87 -4.73 2.07
CA HIS A 162 -10.74 -3.65 2.54
C HIS A 162 -11.64 -3.13 1.42
N ILE A 163 -12.92 -2.85 1.69
CA ILE A 163 -13.80 -2.14 0.76
C ILE A 163 -14.02 -0.73 1.27
N GLN A 164 -13.46 0.26 0.56
CA GLN A 164 -13.67 1.67 0.90
C GLN A 164 -14.99 2.16 0.32
N ASN A 165 -15.81 2.76 1.18
CA ASN A 165 -17.10 3.39 0.86
C ASN A 165 -18.08 2.46 0.12
N GLY A 166 -17.91 1.14 0.13
CA GLY A 166 -18.75 0.20 -0.63
C GLY A 166 -18.47 0.13 -2.14
N HIS A 167 -17.47 0.85 -2.67
CA HIS A 167 -17.28 0.98 -4.13
C HIS A 167 -15.94 0.46 -4.64
N THR A 168 -14.90 0.43 -3.81
CA THR A 168 -13.55 0.06 -4.25
C THR A 168 -12.94 -0.92 -3.27
N MET A 169 -12.57 -2.10 -3.77
CA MET A 169 -11.85 -3.10 -3.02
C MET A 169 -10.34 -2.85 -3.12
N PHE A 170 -9.65 -2.97 -1.99
CA PHE A 170 -8.21 -2.89 -1.85
C PHE A 170 -7.70 -4.20 -1.26
N SER A 171 -6.64 -4.74 -1.84
CA SER A 171 -5.89 -5.90 -1.34
C SER A 171 -4.41 -5.68 -1.63
N HIS A 172 -3.54 -6.45 -1.00
CA HIS A 172 -2.13 -6.38 -1.34
C HIS A 172 -1.86 -6.96 -2.74
N ALA A 173 -2.35 -8.16 -3.01
CA ALA A 173 -2.18 -8.84 -4.28
C ALA A 173 -3.53 -9.11 -4.96
N ASP A 174 -3.53 -9.78 -6.11
CA ASP A 174 -4.73 -9.95 -6.92
C ASP A 174 -5.79 -10.80 -6.21
N MET A 175 -7.05 -10.42 -6.36
CA MET A 175 -8.17 -11.21 -5.87
C MET A 175 -8.53 -12.29 -6.90
N SER A 176 -8.84 -13.51 -6.44
CA SER A 176 -9.41 -14.56 -7.30
C SER A 176 -10.92 -14.69 -7.10
N ILE A 177 -11.62 -15.35 -8.02
CA ILE A 177 -13.06 -15.63 -7.89
C ILE A 177 -13.36 -16.46 -6.64
N GLU A 178 -12.50 -17.44 -6.32
CA GLU A 178 -12.62 -18.29 -5.14
C GLU A 178 -12.67 -17.46 -3.85
N TRP A 179 -11.71 -16.54 -3.69
CA TRP A 179 -11.62 -15.67 -2.53
C TRP A 179 -12.70 -14.59 -2.51
N ALA A 180 -13.03 -14.02 -3.67
CA ALA A 180 -14.12 -13.07 -3.81
C ALA A 180 -15.45 -13.65 -3.32
N THR A 181 -15.72 -14.93 -3.62
CA THR A 181 -16.95 -15.63 -3.21
C THR A 181 -17.07 -15.77 -1.69
N LYS A 182 -15.96 -15.72 -0.94
CA LYS A 182 -15.99 -15.71 0.54
C LYS A 182 -16.45 -14.35 1.08
N GLY A 183 -16.20 -13.27 0.36
CA GLY A 183 -16.43 -11.90 0.82
C GLY A 183 -15.29 -11.35 1.69
N VAL A 184 -15.10 -10.03 1.66
CA VAL A 184 -13.97 -9.33 2.29
C VAL A 184 -13.94 -9.50 3.82
N ASP A 185 -15.09 -9.43 4.49
CA ASP A 185 -15.15 -9.55 5.94
C ASP A 185 -14.77 -10.97 6.40
N GLN A 186 -15.32 -11.99 5.75
CA GLN A 186 -15.00 -13.39 6.06
C GLN A 186 -13.54 -13.71 5.78
N MET A 187 -12.97 -13.20 4.68
CA MET A 187 -11.54 -13.34 4.39
C MET A 187 -10.67 -12.74 5.50
N ASN A 188 -11.01 -11.55 5.97
CA ASN A 188 -10.28 -10.90 7.06
C ASN A 188 -10.36 -11.73 8.36
N VAL A 189 -11.54 -12.27 8.70
CA VAL A 189 -11.70 -13.18 9.85
C VAL A 189 -10.84 -14.43 9.70
N MET A 190 -10.90 -15.08 8.53
CA MET A 190 -10.10 -16.29 8.25
C MET A 190 -8.60 -16.01 8.35
N ALA A 191 -8.13 -14.88 7.82
CA ALA A 191 -6.73 -14.49 7.90
C ALA A 191 -6.29 -14.27 9.36
N HIS A 192 -7.07 -13.53 10.16
CA HIS A 192 -6.75 -13.28 11.56
C HIS A 192 -6.72 -14.54 12.41
N GLN A 193 -7.68 -15.45 12.17
CA GLN A 193 -7.69 -16.75 12.82
C GLN A 193 -6.45 -17.55 12.46
N ALA A 194 -6.14 -17.67 11.17
CA ALA A 194 -4.98 -18.42 10.70
C ALA A 194 -3.65 -17.82 11.21
N LEU A 195 -3.52 -16.48 11.31
CA LEU A 195 -2.36 -15.84 11.92
C LEU A 195 -2.26 -16.16 13.42
N GLY A 196 -3.35 -16.04 14.17
CA GLY A 196 -3.39 -16.33 15.60
C GLY A 196 -3.03 -17.79 15.93
N GLU A 197 -3.50 -18.72 15.10
CA GLU A 197 -3.20 -20.16 15.18
C GLU A 197 -1.86 -20.54 14.51
N LYS A 198 -1.12 -19.57 13.96
CA LYS A 198 0.16 -19.76 13.26
C LYS A 198 0.07 -20.72 12.07
N LEU A 199 -1.08 -20.78 11.41
CA LEU A 199 -1.36 -21.58 10.22
C LEU A 199 -0.90 -20.87 8.93
N PHE A 200 0.37 -20.49 8.85
CA PHE A 200 0.94 -19.78 7.69
C PHE A 200 0.94 -20.59 6.38
N LYS A 201 0.55 -21.87 6.45
CA LYS A 201 0.42 -22.76 5.29
C LYS A 201 -0.95 -22.73 4.63
N GLU A 202 -1.93 -22.08 5.25
CA GLU A 202 -3.29 -21.94 4.69
C GLU A 202 -3.29 -21.29 3.31
N PRO A 203 -4.17 -21.72 2.38
CA PRO A 203 -4.21 -21.22 1.01
C PRO A 203 -4.33 -19.70 0.89
N ILE A 204 -4.94 -19.03 1.86
CA ILE A 204 -5.11 -17.57 1.90
C ILE A 204 -3.77 -16.81 1.93
N PHE A 205 -2.71 -17.45 2.40
CA PHE A 205 -1.34 -16.91 2.45
C PHE A 205 -0.40 -17.52 1.40
N LYS A 206 -0.93 -18.25 0.42
CA LYS A 206 -0.16 -18.91 -0.64
C LYS A 206 -0.40 -18.26 -2.00
N THR A 207 0.20 -18.84 -3.04
CA THR A 207 0.31 -18.29 -4.41
C THR A 207 -0.98 -17.71 -4.96
N TYR A 208 -2.13 -18.36 -4.76
CA TYR A 208 -3.44 -17.88 -5.26
C TYR A 208 -4.23 -17.08 -4.22
N GLY A 209 -3.65 -16.86 -3.04
CA GLY A 209 -4.21 -16.07 -1.96
C GLY A 209 -4.10 -14.55 -2.21
N PRO A 210 -4.91 -13.72 -1.51
CA PRO A 210 -4.98 -12.28 -1.73
C PRO A 210 -3.71 -11.48 -1.39
N VAL A 211 -2.67 -12.15 -0.87
CA VAL A 211 -1.36 -11.53 -0.58
C VAL A 211 -0.24 -12.01 -1.53
N TRP A 212 -0.49 -12.95 -2.46
CA TRP A 212 0.54 -13.42 -3.40
C TRP A 212 0.11 -13.47 -4.87
N ASN A 213 -1.19 -13.46 -5.16
CA ASN A 213 -1.65 -13.70 -6.52
C ASN A 213 -1.23 -12.56 -7.48
N ARG A 214 -0.86 -12.94 -8.70
CA ARG A 214 -0.36 -12.03 -9.75
C ARG A 214 -1.08 -12.21 -11.08
N ASP A 215 -2.10 -13.06 -11.14
CA ASP A 215 -2.74 -13.47 -12.39
C ASP A 215 -3.39 -12.30 -13.13
N LEU A 216 -4.04 -11.38 -12.41
CA LEU A 216 -4.70 -10.23 -13.03
C LEU A 216 -3.67 -9.20 -13.50
N ALA A 217 -2.73 -8.83 -12.63
CA ALA A 217 -1.71 -7.85 -12.94
C ALA A 217 -0.79 -8.30 -14.10
N LYS A 218 -0.52 -9.61 -14.19
CA LYS A 218 0.26 -10.19 -15.30
C LYS A 218 -0.59 -10.58 -16.50
N GLN A 219 -1.91 -10.50 -16.39
CA GLN A 219 -2.87 -10.92 -17.41
C GLN A 219 -2.57 -12.33 -17.93
N THR A 220 -2.39 -13.29 -17.01
CA THR A 220 -1.91 -14.65 -17.34
C THR A 220 -2.84 -15.39 -18.31
N ALA A 221 -4.14 -15.11 -18.25
CA ALA A 221 -5.16 -15.61 -19.17
C ALA A 221 -5.29 -14.80 -20.48
N GLY A 222 -4.50 -13.73 -20.65
CA GLY A 222 -4.69 -12.74 -21.71
C GLY A 222 -5.68 -11.64 -21.32
N GLU A 223 -5.55 -10.46 -21.95
CA GLU A 223 -6.25 -9.24 -21.54
C GLU A 223 -7.78 -9.38 -21.54
N LYS A 224 -8.36 -9.97 -22.60
CA LYS A 224 -9.81 -10.15 -22.72
C LYS A 224 -10.37 -11.00 -21.57
N GLU A 225 -9.81 -12.19 -21.36
CA GLU A 225 -10.25 -13.12 -20.32
C GLU A 225 -9.99 -12.55 -18.92
N THR A 226 -8.85 -11.87 -18.73
CA THR A 226 -8.55 -11.15 -17.48
C THR A 226 -9.63 -10.12 -17.15
N CYS A 227 -10.15 -9.39 -18.15
CA CYS A 227 -11.25 -8.45 -17.92
C CYS A 227 -12.58 -9.10 -17.60
N GLU A 228 -12.89 -10.25 -18.21
CA GLU A 228 -14.08 -11.03 -17.83
C GLU A 228 -13.99 -11.52 -16.38
N ILE A 229 -12.81 -11.97 -15.94
CA ILE A 229 -12.54 -12.36 -14.56
C ILE A 229 -12.70 -11.17 -13.60
N ILE A 230 -12.14 -10.00 -13.92
CA ILE A 230 -12.24 -8.78 -13.11
C ILE A 230 -13.71 -8.37 -12.94
N GLU A 231 -14.50 -8.35 -14.01
CA GLU A 231 -15.92 -7.99 -13.92
C GLU A 231 -16.72 -9.00 -13.09
N ASN A 232 -16.39 -10.29 -13.18
CA ASN A 232 -17.01 -11.32 -12.33
C ASN A 232 -16.68 -11.11 -10.85
N ILE A 233 -15.42 -10.86 -10.50
CA ILE A 233 -15.01 -10.57 -9.11
C ILE A 233 -15.72 -9.33 -8.59
N LYS A 234 -15.74 -8.25 -9.38
CA LYS A 234 -16.45 -7.01 -9.03
C LYS A 234 -17.92 -7.26 -8.76
N LYS A 235 -18.59 -8.05 -9.60
CA LYS A 235 -20.00 -8.41 -9.43
C LYS A 235 -20.23 -9.22 -8.15
N ILE A 236 -19.37 -10.19 -7.85
CA ILE A 236 -19.43 -11.00 -6.62
C ILE A 236 -19.30 -10.11 -5.38
N LEU A 237 -18.34 -9.18 -5.39
CA LEU A 237 -18.06 -8.30 -4.26
C LEU A 237 -18.98 -7.07 -4.18
N GLY A 238 -19.76 -6.80 -5.23
CA GLY A 238 -20.60 -5.61 -5.33
C GLY A 238 -19.80 -4.30 -5.41
N VAL A 239 -18.61 -4.31 -6.03
CA VAL A 239 -17.72 -3.13 -6.14
C VAL A 239 -17.54 -2.68 -7.59
N ASN A 240 -17.19 -1.40 -7.76
CA ASN A 240 -16.95 -0.81 -9.08
C ASN A 240 -15.49 -0.89 -9.52
N ARG A 241 -14.58 -1.06 -8.57
CA ARG A 241 -13.13 -1.04 -8.81
C ARG A 241 -12.39 -1.93 -7.83
N MET A 242 -11.28 -2.48 -8.29
CA MET A 242 -10.29 -3.21 -7.50
C MET A 242 -8.94 -2.51 -7.60
N VAL A 243 -8.19 -2.47 -6.51
CA VAL A 243 -6.86 -1.85 -6.44
C VAL A 243 -5.91 -2.77 -5.68
N SER A 244 -4.76 -3.09 -6.27
CA SER A 244 -3.77 -4.01 -5.69
C SER A 244 -2.33 -3.53 -5.90
N GLY A 245 -1.44 -3.89 -4.98
CA GLY A 245 0.02 -3.70 -5.08
C GLY A 245 0.72 -4.96 -5.61
N HIS A 246 1.78 -5.40 -4.93
CA HIS A 246 2.50 -6.68 -5.06
C HIS A 246 3.23 -6.94 -6.39
N THR A 247 2.60 -6.65 -7.52
CA THR A 247 3.14 -6.83 -8.87
C THR A 247 3.67 -5.52 -9.42
N ALA A 248 4.94 -5.29 -9.11
CA ALA A 248 5.71 -4.14 -9.55
C ALA A 248 5.61 -3.91 -11.07
N GLN A 249 5.15 -2.73 -11.43
CA GLN A 249 5.12 -2.19 -12.78
C GLN A 249 6.46 -1.53 -13.13
N SER A 250 7.59 -2.11 -12.69
CA SER A 250 8.92 -1.48 -12.70
C SER A 250 9.41 -1.10 -14.11
N LYS A 251 8.93 -1.80 -15.15
CA LYS A 251 9.29 -1.46 -16.53
C LYS A 251 8.67 -0.15 -16.99
N SER A 252 7.44 0.15 -16.55
CA SER A 252 6.71 1.34 -16.96
C SER A 252 6.86 2.49 -15.95
N GLY A 253 7.06 2.17 -14.66
CA GLY A 253 6.98 3.11 -13.55
C GLY A 253 5.59 3.78 -13.42
N LYS A 254 4.58 3.18 -14.05
CA LYS A 254 3.21 3.70 -14.13
C LYS A 254 2.25 2.73 -13.51
N VAL A 255 1.19 3.29 -12.93
CA VAL A 255 0.04 2.54 -12.47
C VAL A 255 -0.53 1.72 -13.64
N LEU A 256 -0.75 0.43 -13.42
CA LEU A 256 -1.47 -0.44 -14.35
C LEU A 256 -2.97 -0.14 -14.24
N SER A 257 -3.65 0.02 -15.36
CA SER A 257 -5.10 0.17 -15.41
C SER A 257 -5.65 -0.78 -16.45
N LEU A 258 -6.48 -1.72 -16.02
CA LEU A 258 -7.13 -2.70 -16.88
C LEU A 258 -8.63 -2.45 -16.93
N CYS A 259 -9.28 -2.92 -17.99
CA CYS A 259 -10.74 -3.04 -18.08
C CYS A 259 -11.46 -1.72 -17.77
N ASN A 260 -11.05 -0.64 -18.46
CA ASN A 260 -11.58 0.72 -18.26
C ASN A 260 -11.48 1.22 -16.80
N GLY A 261 -10.42 0.82 -16.08
CA GLY A 261 -10.20 1.21 -14.70
C GLY A 261 -11.01 0.40 -13.69
N GLY A 262 -11.51 -0.77 -14.10
CA GLY A 262 -12.10 -1.78 -13.21
C GLY A 262 -11.06 -2.42 -12.28
N TYR A 263 -9.81 -2.52 -12.73
CA TYR A 263 -8.67 -2.96 -11.92
C TYR A 263 -7.50 -1.99 -12.06
N ILE A 264 -6.84 -1.69 -10.94
CA ILE A 264 -5.68 -0.79 -10.87
C ILE A 264 -4.54 -1.45 -10.08
N GLY A 265 -3.40 -1.65 -10.74
CA GLY A 265 -2.15 -2.10 -10.10
C GLY A 265 -1.29 -0.91 -9.70
N ILE A 266 -1.05 -0.70 -8.41
CA ILE A 266 -0.41 0.52 -7.85
C ILE A 266 1.02 0.32 -7.35
N ASP A 267 1.55 -0.90 -7.36
CA ASP A 267 3.00 -1.09 -7.16
C ASP A 267 3.75 -0.63 -8.41
N VAL A 268 4.25 0.60 -8.39
CA VAL A 268 5.00 1.20 -9.50
C VAL A 268 6.51 1.05 -9.34
N GLY A 269 6.98 0.21 -8.41
CA GLY A 269 8.41 0.08 -8.10
C GLY A 269 8.97 1.35 -7.45
N ILE A 270 8.24 1.89 -6.47
CA ILE A 270 8.61 3.10 -5.70
C ILE A 270 9.97 2.93 -5.02
N THR A 271 10.28 1.71 -4.60
CA THR A 271 11.49 1.41 -3.84
C THR A 271 12.73 1.48 -4.72
N ALA A 272 13.83 1.96 -4.15
CA ALA A 272 15.12 1.97 -4.85
C ALA A 272 15.58 0.56 -5.28
N TYR A 273 15.05 -0.47 -4.62
CA TYR A 273 15.32 -1.88 -4.94
C TYR A 273 14.86 -2.27 -6.36
N TYR A 274 13.66 -1.84 -6.79
CA TYR A 274 13.11 -2.20 -8.11
C TYR A 274 13.50 -1.25 -9.25
N GLY A 275 14.43 -0.33 -8.97
CA GLY A 275 14.87 0.71 -9.89
C GLY A 275 14.44 2.08 -9.37
N LYS A 276 15.32 3.07 -9.46
CA LYS A 276 15.12 4.45 -8.97
C LYS A 276 14.07 5.21 -9.81
N LEU A 277 12.86 4.67 -9.97
CA LEU A 277 11.83 5.24 -10.84
C LEU A 277 11.28 6.57 -10.31
N LEU A 278 11.46 6.85 -9.02
CA LEU A 278 11.21 8.18 -8.44
C LEU A 278 12.34 9.20 -8.70
N PHE A 279 13.55 8.78 -9.11
CA PHE A 279 14.70 9.68 -9.27
C PHE A 279 15.66 9.29 -10.42
N PRO A 280 15.65 10.02 -11.56
CA PRO A 280 16.85 10.19 -12.38
C PRO A 280 17.85 11.21 -11.78
N PHE A 281 17.48 11.97 -10.74
CA PHE A 281 18.27 13.07 -10.19
C PHE A 281 18.49 12.98 -8.67
N ALA A 282 19.15 11.92 -8.22
CA ALA A 282 19.95 12.02 -6.99
C ALA A 282 21.39 12.26 -7.42
N THR A 283 21.81 13.53 -7.47
CA THR A 283 23.20 13.90 -7.68
C THR A 283 24.07 13.13 -6.68
N LYS A 284 25.04 12.36 -7.18
CA LYS A 284 26.14 11.84 -6.38
C LYS A 284 26.82 13.00 -5.67
N LYS A 285 26.47 13.29 -4.41
CA LYS A 285 27.40 14.02 -3.54
C LYS A 285 28.50 13.02 -3.21
N LYS A 286 29.61 13.12 -3.93
CA LYS A 286 30.89 12.55 -3.48
C LYS A 286 31.12 13.08 -2.07
N VAL A 287 31.25 12.18 -1.11
CA VAL A 287 31.88 12.50 0.17
C VAL A 287 33.33 12.89 -0.17
N PRO A 288 33.80 14.10 0.17
CA PRO A 288 35.21 14.43 0.00
C PRO A 288 36.01 13.55 0.95
N HIS A 289 36.83 12.67 0.40
CA HIS A 289 37.97 12.12 1.12
C HIS A 289 38.99 13.25 1.30
N SER A 290 39.06 13.81 2.50
CA SER A 290 40.30 14.30 3.06
C SER A 290 40.07 14.65 4.53
N LEU A 291 40.70 13.88 5.41
CA LEU A 291 41.37 14.37 6.61
C LEU A 291 42.32 13.23 7.01
N GLU A 292 43.49 13.28 6.39
CA GLU A 292 44.67 12.56 6.86
C GLU A 292 45.03 13.06 8.26
N ALA A 293 45.49 12.12 9.06
CA ALA A 293 46.09 12.34 10.37
C ALA A 293 47.27 13.32 10.28
N LYS A 294 47.33 14.21 11.26
CA LYS A 294 48.59 14.66 11.87
C LYS A 294 48.57 14.21 13.32
#